data_AF-A0AAW2WUD4-F1
#
_entry.id   AF-A0AAW2WUD4-F1
#
_cell.length_a   1.000
_cell.length_b   1.000
_cell.length_c   1.000
_cell.angle_alpha   90.00
_cell.angle_beta   90.00
_cell.angle_gamma   90.00
#
_symmetry.space_group_name_H-M   'P 1'
#
loop_
_entity.id
_entity.type
_entity.pdbx_description
1 polymer ?
#
loop_
_entity_poly.entity_id
_entity_poly.type
_entity_poly.pdbx_seq_one_letter_code
_entity_poly.pdbx_strand_id
1 'polypeptide(L)'
;MRKYGMKLNPTKCTFGVTGKFLAYMLTKRRIDANPEKIDAILQMPTSKSVKDIQKLAGRMTSLSQFISKAADKSLPFYKIMRNLKKFEWTPKCDKVLMI
;
A
#
# COMPACT_ATOMS: atom_id res chain seq x y z
N MET A 1 17.83 -26.16 3.25
CA MET A 1 16.62 -26.90 2.80
C MET A 1 16.78 -28.41 2.86
N ARG A 2 17.76 -29.02 2.16
CA ARG A 2 17.96 -30.50 2.19
C ARG A 2 18.20 -31.08 3.58
N LYS A 3 18.98 -30.40 4.44
CA LYS A 3 19.22 -30.79 5.84
C LYS A 3 17.96 -30.88 6.71
N TYR A 4 16.90 -30.15 6.35
CA TYR A 4 15.64 -30.09 7.11
C TYR A 4 14.46 -30.75 6.36
N GLY A 5 14.73 -31.53 5.31
CA GLY A 5 13.68 -32.19 4.51
C GLY A 5 12.76 -31.25 3.71
N MET A 6 13.07 -29.95 3.62
CA MET A 6 12.25 -28.99 2.89
C MET A 6 12.42 -29.17 1.36
N LYS A 7 11.28 -29.32 0.65
CA LYS A 7 11.21 -29.39 -0.81
C LYS A 7 10.61 -28.09 -1.38
N LEU A 8 11.19 -27.60 -2.47
CA LEU A 8 10.66 -26.49 -3.23
C LEU A 8 9.71 -27.01 -4.31
N ASN A 9 8.66 -26.24 -4.63
CA ASN A 9 7.80 -26.54 -5.76
C ASN A 9 8.37 -25.90 -7.04
N PRO A 10 8.91 -26.67 -8.00
CA PRO A 10 9.57 -26.12 -9.18
C PRO A 10 8.66 -25.23 -10.03
N THR A 11 7.36 -25.53 -10.09
CA THR A 11 6.40 -24.77 -10.91
C THR A 11 6.03 -23.42 -10.30
N LYS A 12 6.28 -23.23 -9.01
CA LYS A 12 6.02 -21.98 -8.28
C LYS A 12 7.30 -21.22 -7.93
N CYS A 13 8.47 -21.76 -8.27
CA CYS A 13 9.75 -21.15 -7.96
C CYS A 13 10.34 -20.49 -9.22
N THR A 14 10.66 -19.21 -9.09
CA THR A 14 11.34 -18.42 -10.11
C THR A 14 12.64 -17.90 -9.50
N PHE A 15 13.75 -18.04 -10.21
CA PHE A 15 15.09 -17.70 -9.70
C PHE A 15 15.79 -16.71 -10.63
N GLY A 16 16.54 -15.77 -10.05
CA GLY A 16 17.38 -14.83 -10.81
C GLY A 16 16.60 -13.82 -11.68
N VAL A 17 15.29 -13.70 -11.51
CA VAL A 17 14.44 -12.82 -12.31
C VAL A 17 14.10 -11.53 -11.58
N THR A 18 13.97 -10.45 -12.35
CA THR A 18 13.21 -9.26 -11.95
C THR A 18 11.74 -9.49 -12.23
N GLY A 19 10.86 -9.25 -11.26
CA GLY A 19 9.45 -9.62 -11.40
C GLY A 19 8.62 -9.37 -10.15
N LYS A 20 7.32 -9.64 -10.25
CA LYS A 20 6.37 -9.47 -9.17
C LYS A 20 6.47 -10.62 -8.17
N PHE A 21 6.73 -10.32 -6.90
CA PHE A 21 6.79 -11.30 -5.81
C PHE A 21 6.12 -10.77 -4.55
N LEU A 22 5.19 -11.54 -3.96
CA LEU A 22 4.39 -11.14 -2.79
C LEU A 22 3.80 -9.72 -2.92
N ALA A 23 3.45 -9.37 -4.17
CA ALA A 23 2.95 -8.07 -4.57
C ALA A 23 3.89 -6.88 -4.25
N TYR A 24 5.18 -7.13 -4.37
CA TYR A 24 6.26 -6.16 -4.59
C TYR A 24 6.86 -6.39 -5.97
N MET A 25 7.54 -5.39 -6.51
CA MET A 25 8.31 -5.53 -7.74
C MET A 25 9.78 -5.69 -7.41
N LEU A 26 10.38 -6.82 -7.74
CA LEU A 26 11.81 -7.06 -7.54
C LEU A 26 12.57 -6.56 -8.76
N THR A 27 13.46 -5.58 -8.58
CA THR A 27 14.41 -5.15 -9.59
C THR A 27 15.82 -5.65 -9.23
N LYS A 28 16.76 -5.59 -10.18
CA LYS A 28 18.15 -6.04 -9.94
C LYS A 28 18.85 -5.28 -8.81
N ARG A 29 18.34 -4.10 -8.46
CA ARG A 29 18.96 -3.18 -7.50
C ARG A 29 18.10 -2.91 -6.26
N ARG A 30 16.76 -2.94 -6.38
CA ARG A 30 15.84 -2.54 -5.30
C ARG A 30 14.56 -3.38 -5.29
N ILE A 31 13.86 -3.31 -4.16
CA ILE A 31 12.45 -3.71 -4.08
C ILE A 31 11.65 -2.44 -4.34
N ASP A 32 10.83 -2.45 -5.39
CA ASP A 32 9.97 -1.36 -5.79
C ASP A 32 8.50 -1.67 -5.47
N ALA A 33 7.69 -0.63 -5.38
CA ALA A 33 6.26 -0.78 -5.20
C ALA A 33 5.62 -1.49 -6.41
N ASN A 34 4.63 -2.33 -6.15
CA ASN A 34 3.83 -2.88 -7.24
C ASN A 34 2.90 -1.76 -7.79
N PRO A 35 3.03 -1.34 -9.06
CA PRO A 35 2.18 -0.32 -9.65
C PRO A 35 0.69 -0.66 -9.55
N GLU A 36 0.31 -1.94 -9.64
CA GLU A 36 -1.10 -2.34 -9.49
C GLU A 36 -1.66 -2.05 -8.09
N LYS A 37 -0.82 -2.14 -7.03
CA LYS A 37 -1.26 -1.81 -5.67
C LYS A 37 -1.41 -0.31 -5.47
N ILE A 38 -0.55 0.48 -6.12
CA ILE A 38 -0.63 1.94 -6.09
C ILE A 38 -1.90 2.36 -6.84
N ASP A 39 -2.10 1.83 -8.05
CA ASP A 39 -3.27 2.11 -8.88
C ASP A 39 -4.56 1.71 -8.16
N ALA A 40 -4.60 0.52 -7.55
CA ALA A 40 -5.77 0.09 -6.77
C ALA A 40 -6.10 1.00 -5.58
N ILE A 41 -5.15 1.76 -5.03
CA ILE A 41 -5.42 2.76 -3.99
C ILE A 41 -5.88 4.08 -4.61
N LEU A 42 -5.29 4.49 -5.73
CA LEU A 42 -5.71 5.69 -6.47
C LEU A 42 -7.14 5.56 -7.02
N GLN A 43 -7.53 4.35 -7.42
CA GLN A 43 -8.86 4.03 -7.94
C GLN A 43 -9.87 3.66 -6.83
N MET A 44 -9.50 3.70 -5.55
CA MET A 44 -10.47 3.43 -4.49
C MET A 44 -11.56 4.51 -4.51
N PRO A 45 -12.84 4.13 -4.61
CA PRO A 45 -13.93 5.09 -4.47
C PRO A 45 -13.86 5.71 -3.08
N THR A 46 -14.24 6.99 -2.97
CA THR A 46 -14.04 7.71 -1.73
C THR A 46 -14.77 7.04 -0.58
N SER A 47 -13.99 6.75 0.46
CA SER A 47 -14.37 5.84 1.53
C SER A 47 -15.37 6.52 2.46
N LYS A 48 -16.66 6.18 2.29
CA LYS A 48 -17.77 6.76 3.04
C LYS A 48 -17.89 6.27 4.49
N SER A 49 -17.06 5.30 4.89
CA SER A 49 -17.11 4.67 6.22
C SER A 49 -15.78 4.74 6.95
N VAL A 50 -15.84 4.90 8.27
CA VAL A 50 -14.70 4.82 9.20
C VAL A 50 -13.85 3.56 8.97
N LYS A 51 -14.50 2.42 8.71
CA LYS A 51 -13.81 1.15 8.46
C LYS A 51 -13.00 1.19 7.17
N ASP A 52 -13.49 1.85 6.14
CA ASP A 52 -12.80 1.94 4.85
C ASP A 52 -11.62 2.92 4.92
N ILE A 53 -11.76 3.99 5.71
CA ILE A 53 -10.67 4.93 6.01
C ILE A 53 -9.55 4.24 6.80
N GLN A 54 -9.90 3.41 7.79
CA GLN A 54 -8.91 2.62 8.54
C GLN A 54 -8.20 1.59 7.65
N LYS A 55 -8.93 0.90 6.78
CA LYS A 55 -8.35 -0.01 5.77
C LYS A 55 -7.39 0.74 4.85
N LEU A 56 -7.78 1.92 4.39
CA LEU A 56 -6.95 2.77 3.53
C LEU A 56 -5.68 3.23 4.26
N ALA A 57 -5.78 3.64 5.52
CA ALA A 57 -4.63 3.97 6.35
C ALA A 57 -3.65 2.79 6.46
N GLY A 58 -4.15 1.56 6.65
CA GLY A 58 -3.32 0.36 6.67
C GLY A 58 -2.60 0.11 5.33
N ARG A 59 -3.30 0.30 4.20
CA ARG A 59 -2.70 0.16 2.86
C ARG A 59 -1.64 1.23 2.60
N MET A 60 -1.91 2.48 2.99
CA MET A 60 -0.96 3.60 2.92
C MET A 60 0.31 3.34 3.72
N THR A 61 0.20 2.83 4.95
CA THR A 61 1.36 2.48 5.77
C THR A 61 2.25 1.46 5.06
N SER A 62 1.67 0.45 4.40
CA SER A 62 2.44 -0.56 3.65
C SER A 62 3.18 0.00 2.43
N LEU A 63 2.68 1.08 1.83
CA LEU A 63 3.28 1.72 0.65
C LEU A 63 4.19 2.90 0.99
N SER A 64 4.08 3.44 2.21
CA SER A 64 4.88 4.59 2.67
C SER A 64 6.39 4.36 2.54
N GLN A 65 6.84 3.10 2.63
CA GLN A 65 8.23 2.70 2.41
C GLN A 65 8.76 2.93 0.98
N PHE A 66 7.87 3.14 0.00
CA PHE A 66 8.24 3.39 -1.40
C PHE A 66 7.99 4.84 -1.85
N ILE A 67 7.32 5.65 -1.04
CA ILE A 67 6.95 7.02 -1.38
C ILE A 67 7.93 7.96 -0.68
N SER A 68 8.72 8.70 -1.46
CA SER A 68 9.57 9.75 -0.89
C SER A 68 8.70 10.79 -0.18
N LYS A 69 9.09 11.15 1.05
CA LYS A 69 8.35 12.07 1.93
C LYS A 69 6.89 11.64 2.17
N ALA A 70 6.63 10.32 2.26
CA ALA A 70 5.30 9.77 2.51
C ALA A 70 4.61 10.39 3.74
N ALA A 71 5.37 10.63 4.82
CA ALA A 71 4.85 11.23 6.04
C ALA A 71 4.30 12.65 5.79
N ASP A 72 5.01 13.47 5.00
CA ASP A 72 4.58 14.84 4.67
C ASP A 72 3.32 14.83 3.80
N LYS A 73 3.27 13.93 2.81
CA LYS A 73 2.13 13.78 1.90
C LYS A 73 0.87 13.22 2.58
N SER A 74 1.06 12.32 3.55
CA SER A 74 -0.04 11.69 4.30
C SER A 74 -0.47 12.46 5.55
N LEU A 75 0.28 13.50 5.94
CA LEU A 75 -0.01 14.34 7.10
C LEU A 75 -1.45 14.89 7.12
N PRO A 76 -2.00 15.42 6.00
CA PRO A 76 -3.36 15.93 5.98
C PRO A 76 -4.40 14.83 6.15
N PHE A 77 -4.15 13.64 5.60
CA PHE A 77 -4.99 12.45 5.78
C PHE A 77 -5.04 12.01 7.24
N TYR A 78 -3.89 11.92 7.93
CA TYR A 78 -3.86 11.54 9.35
C TYR A 78 -4.47 12.61 10.27
N LYS A 79 -4.39 13.90 9.91
CA LYS A 79 -5.09 14.98 10.64
C LYS A 79 -6.61 14.84 10.57
N ILE A 80 -7.14 14.48 9.40
CA ILE A 80 -8.56 14.17 9.23
C ILE A 80 -8.93 12.94 10.06
N MET A 81 -8.12 11.87 9.99
CA MET A 81 -8.36 10.64 10.72
C MET A 81 -8.34 10.80 12.25
N ARG A 82 -7.53 11.70 12.79
CA ARG A 82 -7.50 11.99 14.24
C ARG A 82 -8.80 12.59 14.76
N ASN A 83 -9.55 13.29 13.89
CA ASN A 83 -10.81 13.95 14.24
C ASN A 83 -12.04 13.09 13.92
N LEU A 84 -11.86 11.83 13.52
CA LEU A 84 -12.95 11.01 12.95
C LEU A 84 -14.13 10.74 13.90
N LYS A 85 -13.95 10.89 15.23
CA LYS A 85 -15.02 10.69 16.23
C LYS A 85 -16.19 11.70 16.10
N LYS A 86 -16.01 12.81 15.39
CA LYS A 86 -17.05 13.84 15.12
C LYS A 86 -17.15 14.20 13.62
N PHE A 87 -16.57 13.39 12.75
CA PHE A 87 -16.28 13.80 11.39
C PHE A 87 -17.38 13.38 10.41
N GLU A 88 -18.01 14.38 9.80
CA GLU A 88 -18.80 14.20 8.59
C GLU A 88 -17.89 14.29 7.36
N TRP A 89 -18.08 13.36 6.42
CA TRP A 89 -17.32 13.34 5.17
C TRP A 89 -17.67 14.56 4.33
N THR A 90 -16.72 15.48 4.15
CA THR A 90 -16.90 16.67 3.31
C THR A 90 -16.18 16.52 1.98
N PRO A 91 -16.67 17.15 0.88
CA PRO A 91 -16.01 17.12 -0.44
C PRO A 91 -14.55 17.60 -0.44
N LYS A 92 -14.15 18.34 0.61
CA LYS A 92 -12.78 18.80 0.81
C LYS A 92 -11.82 17.64 1.13
N CYS A 93 -12.35 16.53 1.61
CA CYS A 93 -11.59 15.35 2.01
C CYS A 93 -11.27 14.45 0.80
N ASP A 94 -12.14 14.42 -0.22
CA ASP A 94 -11.82 13.83 -1.53
C ASP A 94 -10.53 14.41 -2.11
N LYS A 95 -10.34 15.73 -2.04
CA LYS A 95 -9.13 16.40 -2.56
C LYS A 95 -7.86 16.09 -1.77
N VAL A 96 -7.98 15.77 -0.49
CA VAL A 96 -6.82 15.47 0.38
C VAL A 96 -6.33 14.03 0.20
N LEU A 97 -7.22 13.15 -0.27
CA LEU A 97 -6.94 11.73 -0.48
C LEU A 97 -6.26 11.43 -1.82
N MET A 98 -6.30 12.37 -2.77
CA MET A 98 -5.53 12.29 -4.01
C MET A 98 -4.08 12.74 -3.74
N ILE A 99 -3.20 11.76 -3.53
CA ILE A 99 -1.73 11.92 -3.39
C ILE A 99 -1.06 11.91 -4.77
#